data_AF-A0A934ASM4-F1
#
_entry.id   AF-A0A934ASM4-F1
#
_cell.length_a   1.000
_cell.length_b   1.000
_cell.length_c   1.000
_cell.angle_alpha   90.00
_cell.angle_beta   90.00
_cell.angle_gamma   90.00
#
_symmetry.space_group_name_H-M   'P 1'
#
loop_
_entity.id
_entity.type
_entity.pdbx_description
1 polymer ?
#
loop_
_entity_poly.entity_id
_entity_poly.type
_entity_poly.pdbx_seq_one_letter_code
_entity_poly.pdbx_strand_id
1 'polypeptide(L)'
;MQTLVGKNIYTHFADLLEFPREDIRPKVDECIVAINDSHYPEDVVKELMSFRNDLDRLSIDTLQELYSYTFELVSDTTLDMGYYLHAGQDGFKRARNLVTIKAMYRDNGFPFEEIAKGELPDHLTVLLRFIGFIEGEDLRRDFMKSFVVVAMEKLNRNFQTQKNAYRHLVGAIYKIIDRDVKEVK
;
A
#
# COMPACT_ATOMS: atom_id res chain seq x y z
N MET A 1 -18.50 -5.72 8.76
CA MET A 1 -18.37 -5.64 7.28
C MET A 1 -17.67 -6.92 6.85
N GLN A 2 -18.31 -7.78 6.06
CA GLN A 2 -17.66 -8.99 5.54
C GLN A 2 -16.44 -8.56 4.71
N THR A 3 -15.27 -9.14 4.98
CA THR A 3 -14.05 -8.84 4.23
C THR A 3 -14.17 -9.53 2.86
N LEU A 4 -14.37 -8.75 1.80
CA LEU A 4 -14.51 -9.23 0.41
C LEU A 4 -13.24 -9.94 -0.11
N VAL A 5 -12.11 -9.74 0.58
CA VAL A 5 -10.83 -10.43 0.37
C VAL A 5 -10.39 -11.00 1.72
N GLY A 6 -9.80 -12.20 1.74
CA GLY A 6 -9.29 -12.80 2.98
C GLY A 6 -8.28 -11.90 3.71
N LYS A 7 -8.17 -12.04 5.03
CA LYS A 7 -7.11 -11.37 5.81
C LYS A 7 -5.76 -12.00 5.49
N ASN A 8 -4.81 -11.17 5.06
CA ASN A 8 -3.39 -11.48 4.90
C ASN A 8 -2.60 -10.17 5.06
N ILE A 9 -1.27 -10.27 4.97
CA ILE A 9 -0.42 -9.11 5.23
C ILE A 9 -0.70 -7.92 4.30
N TYR A 10 -1.01 -8.17 3.03
CA TYR A 10 -1.32 -7.10 2.08
C TYR A 10 -2.64 -6.41 2.37
N THR A 11 -3.67 -7.17 2.80
CA THR A 11 -4.95 -6.56 3.19
C THR A 11 -4.85 -5.78 4.51
N HIS A 12 -4.00 -6.20 5.46
CA HIS A 12 -3.66 -5.39 6.63
C HIS A 12 -3.02 -4.06 6.25
N PHE A 13 -2.05 -4.05 5.33
CA PHE A 13 -1.45 -2.80 4.87
C PHE A 13 -2.43 -1.91 4.11
N ALA A 14 -3.31 -2.49 3.30
CA ALA A 14 -4.35 -1.73 2.63
C ALA A 14 -5.26 -0.99 3.63
N ASP A 15 -5.64 -1.66 4.73
CA ASP A 15 -6.47 -1.07 5.78
C ASP A 15 -5.76 0.08 6.51
N LEU A 16 -4.43 0.00 6.69
CA LEU A 16 -3.62 1.05 7.34
C LEU A 16 -3.37 2.28 6.45
N LEU A 17 -3.56 2.14 5.13
CA LEU A 17 -3.44 3.21 4.15
C LEU A 17 -4.79 3.83 3.78
N GLU A 18 -5.91 3.37 4.35
CA GLU A 18 -7.17 4.09 4.19
C GLU A 18 -7.17 5.38 5.03
N PHE A 19 -7.91 6.40 4.57
CA PHE A 19 -8.12 7.62 5.33
C PHE A 19 -8.59 7.28 6.76
N PRO A 20 -7.95 7.82 7.81
CA PRO A 20 -8.16 7.41 9.20
C PRO A 20 -9.47 8.00 9.75
N ARG A 21 -10.60 7.36 9.42
CA ARG A 21 -11.94 7.75 9.92
C ARG A 21 -12.13 7.44 11.40
N GLU A 22 -11.36 6.50 11.92
CA GLU A 22 -11.37 6.00 13.29
C GLU A 22 -9.94 5.76 13.76
N ASP A 23 -9.76 5.43 15.04
CA ASP A 23 -8.43 5.10 15.56
C ASP A 23 -7.84 3.88 14.85
N ILE A 24 -6.70 4.09 14.18
CA ILE A 24 -6.00 3.04 13.43
C ILE A 24 -5.01 2.24 14.29
N ARG A 25 -4.73 2.66 15.54
CA ARG A 25 -3.78 1.98 16.43
C ARG A 25 -4.07 0.49 16.62
N PRO A 26 -5.33 0.05 16.86
CA PRO A 26 -5.64 -1.38 16.94
C PRO A 26 -5.32 -2.13 15.64
N LYS A 27 -5.53 -1.50 14.48
CA LYS A 27 -5.20 -2.09 13.17
C LYS A 27 -3.69 -2.24 12.99
N VAL A 28 -2.90 -1.30 13.51
CA VAL A 28 -1.43 -1.39 13.52
C VAL A 28 -0.98 -2.54 14.41
N ASP A 29 -1.57 -2.67 15.60
CA ASP A 29 -1.28 -3.75 16.53
C ASP A 29 -1.62 -5.13 15.92
N GLU A 30 -2.78 -5.27 15.26
CA GLU A 30 -3.15 -6.47 14.51
C GLU A 30 -2.13 -6.79 13.39
N CYS A 31 -1.68 -5.77 12.65
CA CYS A 31 -0.70 -5.94 11.58
C CYS A 31 0.67 -6.39 12.11
N ILE A 32 1.12 -5.84 13.25
CA ILE A 32 2.36 -6.26 13.92
C ILE A 32 2.28 -7.73 14.34
N VAL A 33 1.15 -8.17 14.91
CA VAL A 33 0.94 -9.58 15.26
C VAL A 33 1.00 -10.47 14.02
N ALA A 34 0.30 -10.11 12.95
CA ALA A 34 0.29 -10.88 11.71
C ALA A 34 1.70 -11.02 11.07
N ILE A 35 2.55 -10.00 11.19
CA ILE A 35 3.94 -10.06 10.69
C ILE A 35 4.81 -10.93 11.58
N ASN A 36 4.67 -10.86 12.90
CA ASN A 36 5.44 -11.70 13.83
C ASN A 36 5.11 -13.19 13.67
N ASP A 37 3.87 -13.51 13.33
CA ASP A 37 3.44 -14.88 13.01
C ASP A 37 3.93 -15.34 11.62
N SER A 38 4.54 -14.44 10.85
CA SER A 38 5.09 -14.69 9.53
C SER A 38 6.63 -14.70 9.57
N HIS A 39 7.27 -15.35 8.59
CA HIS A 39 8.74 -15.38 8.49
C HIS A 39 9.33 -14.07 7.92
N TYR A 40 8.71 -12.91 8.17
CA TYR A 40 9.17 -11.61 7.66
C TYR A 40 10.34 -11.03 8.46
N PRO A 41 11.18 -10.19 7.85
CA PRO A 41 12.36 -9.65 8.52
C PRO A 41 11.99 -8.76 9.71
N GLU A 42 12.78 -8.82 10.78
CA GLU A 42 12.55 -8.04 12.02
C GLU A 42 12.48 -6.53 11.79
N ASP A 43 13.14 -6.02 10.74
CA ASP A 43 13.17 -4.60 10.46
C ASP A 43 11.83 -4.07 9.95
N VAL A 44 10.96 -4.92 9.38
CA VAL A 44 9.56 -4.57 9.05
C VAL A 44 8.76 -4.31 10.33
N VAL A 45 8.91 -5.18 11.33
CA VAL A 45 8.25 -5.02 12.64
C VAL A 45 8.72 -3.73 13.32
N LYS A 46 10.02 -3.43 13.26
CA LYS A 46 10.59 -2.19 13.82
C LYS A 46 10.01 -0.93 13.17
N GLU A 47 9.78 -0.94 11.85
CA GLU A 47 9.10 0.18 11.19
C GLU A 47 7.67 0.34 11.72
N LEU A 48 6.89 -0.74 11.80
CA LEU A 48 5.51 -0.65 12.29
C LEU A 48 5.40 -0.25 13.75
N MET A 49 6.31 -0.71 14.60
CA MET A 49 6.40 -0.24 15.99
C MET A 49 6.73 1.26 16.05
N SER A 50 7.59 1.75 15.16
CA SER A 50 7.90 3.19 15.07
C SER A 50 6.68 3.99 14.62
N PHE A 51 5.94 3.51 13.62
CA PHE A 51 4.66 4.10 13.21
C PHE A 51 3.68 4.13 14.40
N ARG A 52 3.50 3.00 15.08
CA ARG A 52 2.63 2.88 16.26
C ARG A 52 2.97 3.87 17.36
N ASN A 53 4.26 4.05 17.65
CA ASN A 53 4.76 5.00 18.65
C ASN A 53 4.53 6.46 18.25
N ASP A 54 4.70 6.79 16.96
CA ASP A 54 4.39 8.14 16.46
C ASP A 54 2.90 8.44 16.58
N LEU A 55 2.04 7.46 16.29
CA LEU A 55 0.59 7.60 16.43
C LEU A 55 0.14 7.90 17.87
N ASP A 56 0.84 7.43 18.91
CA ASP A 56 0.47 7.73 20.31
C ASP A 56 0.51 9.23 20.64
N ARG A 57 1.20 10.02 19.82
CA ARG A 57 1.36 11.47 20.01
C ARG A 57 0.37 12.30 19.21
N LEU A 58 -0.46 11.66 18.38
CA LEU A 58 -1.38 12.33 17.45
C LEU A 58 -2.83 12.14 17.90
N SER A 59 -3.62 13.21 17.92
CA SER A 59 -5.07 13.06 17.96
C SER A 59 -5.58 12.50 16.62
N ILE A 60 -6.82 12.01 16.59
CA ILE A 60 -7.44 11.56 15.34
C ILE A 60 -7.50 12.69 14.30
N ASP A 61 -7.82 13.91 14.72
CA ASP A 61 -7.90 15.07 13.83
C ASP A 61 -6.52 15.41 13.23
N THR A 62 -5.46 15.43 14.05
CA THR A 62 -4.08 15.67 13.56
C THR A 62 -3.62 14.55 12.63
N LEU A 63 -4.02 13.30 12.88
CA LEU A 63 -3.71 12.18 12.01
C LEU A 63 -4.42 12.30 10.65
N GLN A 64 -5.68 12.74 10.63
CA GLN A 64 -6.43 13.01 9.41
C GLN A 64 -5.80 14.15 8.59
N GLU A 65 -5.42 15.25 9.23
CA GLU A 65 -4.70 16.35 8.59
C GLU A 65 -3.37 15.88 8.01
N LEU A 66 -2.59 15.11 8.79
CA LEU A 66 -1.34 14.53 8.34
C LEU A 66 -1.56 13.64 7.13
N TYR A 67 -2.58 12.77 7.14
CA TYR A 67 -2.90 11.89 6.01
C TYR A 67 -3.21 12.72 4.75
N SER A 68 -4.15 13.66 4.82
CA SER A 68 -4.55 14.46 3.65
C SER A 68 -3.37 15.27 3.10
N TYR A 69 -2.57 15.89 3.97
CA TYR A 69 -1.36 16.60 3.54
C TYR A 69 -0.36 15.64 2.86
N THR A 70 -0.20 14.44 3.39
CA THR A 70 0.77 13.47 2.89
C THR A 70 0.33 12.87 1.56
N PHE A 71 -0.89 12.36 1.44
CA PHE A 71 -1.27 11.51 0.32
C PHE A 71 -2.17 12.19 -0.71
N GLU A 72 -2.94 13.20 -0.32
CA GLU A 72 -3.99 13.78 -1.15
C GLU A 72 -3.61 15.15 -1.72
N LEU A 73 -2.90 15.97 -0.93
CA LEU A 73 -2.54 17.34 -1.32
C LEU A 73 -1.17 17.44 -2.00
N VAL A 74 -0.22 16.59 -1.63
CA VAL A 74 1.16 16.60 -2.17
C VAL A 74 1.33 15.50 -3.22
N SER A 75 1.73 15.88 -4.42
CA SER A 75 1.89 14.94 -5.54
C SER A 75 3.00 13.92 -5.33
N ASP A 76 4.08 14.31 -4.64
CA ASP A 76 5.28 13.46 -4.55
C ASP A 76 5.06 12.24 -3.65
N THR A 77 4.08 12.27 -2.77
CA THR A 77 3.74 11.19 -1.85
C THR A 77 2.36 10.59 -2.13
N THR A 78 1.76 10.86 -3.29
CA THR A 78 0.47 10.27 -3.71
C THR A 78 0.46 8.74 -3.65
N LEU A 79 -0.71 8.14 -3.39
CA LEU A 79 -0.90 6.69 -3.44
C LEU A 79 -1.27 6.18 -4.85
N ASP A 80 -1.38 7.06 -5.82
CA ASP A 80 -1.62 6.75 -7.23
C ASP A 80 -0.36 6.20 -7.90
N MET A 81 -0.14 4.89 -7.84
CA MET A 81 1.18 4.30 -8.15
C MET A 81 1.62 4.47 -9.60
N GLY A 82 0.70 4.61 -10.54
CA GLY A 82 1.00 4.90 -11.94
C GLY A 82 1.66 6.27 -12.16
N TYR A 83 1.49 7.22 -11.22
CA TYR A 83 2.19 8.51 -11.23
C TYR A 83 3.71 8.32 -11.22
N TYR A 84 4.21 7.41 -10.37
CA TYR A 84 5.63 7.16 -10.20
C TYR A 84 6.28 6.49 -11.41
N LEU A 85 5.54 5.70 -12.20
CA LEU A 85 6.10 5.06 -13.39
C LEU A 85 6.32 6.04 -14.54
N HIS A 86 5.38 6.95 -14.75
CA HIS A 86 5.37 7.86 -15.91
C HIS A 86 5.82 9.28 -15.56
N ALA A 87 6.34 9.49 -14.34
CA ALA A 87 6.92 10.72 -13.82
C ALA A 87 6.11 11.99 -14.16
N GLY A 88 4.78 11.89 -14.15
CA GLY A 88 3.89 13.02 -14.45
C GLY A 88 3.93 13.58 -15.89
N GLN A 89 4.73 13.02 -16.81
CA GLN A 89 4.96 13.63 -18.13
C GLN A 89 4.22 12.94 -19.30
N ASP A 90 3.63 11.77 -19.08
CA ASP A 90 2.90 11.05 -20.13
C ASP A 90 1.56 10.50 -19.62
N GLY A 91 0.56 11.38 -19.57
CA GLY A 91 -0.80 11.05 -19.13
C GLY A 91 -1.45 9.94 -19.97
N PHE A 92 -1.06 9.78 -21.24
CA PHE A 92 -1.58 8.73 -22.11
C PHE A 92 -1.08 7.35 -21.69
N LYS A 93 0.19 7.23 -21.33
CA LYS A 93 0.74 5.97 -20.78
C LYS A 93 0.10 5.60 -19.44
N ARG A 94 -0.15 6.58 -18.55
CA ARG A 94 -0.87 6.31 -17.29
C ARG A 94 -2.29 5.81 -17.57
N ALA A 95 -3.05 6.48 -18.44
CA ALA A 95 -4.40 6.05 -18.80
C ALA A 95 -4.44 4.62 -19.34
N ARG A 96 -3.48 4.25 -20.21
CA ARG A 96 -3.36 2.87 -20.71
C ARG A 96 -3.05 1.88 -19.59
N ASN A 97 -2.19 2.23 -18.63
CA ASN A 97 -1.91 1.36 -17.48
C ASN A 97 -3.16 1.12 -16.64
N LEU A 98 -4.00 2.13 -16.41
CA LEU A 98 -5.26 1.98 -15.68
C LEU A 98 -6.18 0.96 -16.36
N VAL A 99 -6.29 1.02 -17.69
CA VAL A 99 -7.08 0.06 -18.47
C VAL A 99 -6.51 -1.36 -18.33
N THR A 100 -5.19 -1.52 -18.41
CA THR A 100 -4.53 -2.83 -18.24
C THR A 100 -4.76 -3.40 -16.85
N ILE A 101 -4.58 -2.61 -15.79
CA ILE A 101 -4.79 -3.05 -14.41
C ILE A 101 -6.26 -3.43 -14.19
N LYS A 102 -7.20 -2.62 -14.68
CA LYS A 102 -8.64 -2.93 -14.56
C LYS A 102 -9.03 -4.21 -15.33
N ALA A 103 -8.38 -4.48 -16.47
CA ALA A 103 -8.54 -5.76 -17.16
C ALA A 103 -8.03 -6.93 -16.31
N MET A 104 -6.84 -6.80 -15.69
CA MET A 104 -6.31 -7.82 -14.79
C MET A 104 -7.25 -8.11 -13.60
N TYR A 105 -7.86 -7.07 -13.01
CA TYR A 105 -8.86 -7.25 -11.96
C TYR A 105 -10.04 -8.11 -12.43
N ARG A 106 -10.63 -7.78 -13.57
CA ARG A 106 -11.75 -8.52 -14.15
C ARG A 106 -11.35 -9.97 -14.46
N ASP A 107 -10.19 -10.16 -15.08
CA ASP A 107 -9.74 -11.48 -15.55
C ASP A 107 -9.43 -12.44 -14.39
N ASN A 108 -9.20 -11.90 -13.17
CA ASN A 108 -9.03 -12.68 -11.95
C ASN A 108 -10.30 -12.72 -11.06
N GLY A 109 -11.39 -12.05 -11.45
CA GLY A 109 -12.61 -11.98 -10.63
C GLY A 109 -12.51 -11.09 -9.39
N PHE A 110 -11.55 -10.16 -9.35
CA PHE A 110 -11.41 -9.20 -8.26
C PHE A 110 -12.58 -8.20 -8.27
N PRO A 111 -13.33 -8.05 -7.15
CA PRO A 111 -14.51 -7.19 -7.10
C PRO A 111 -14.14 -5.71 -6.95
N PHE A 112 -13.47 -5.16 -7.97
CA PHE A 112 -12.89 -3.80 -7.97
C PHE A 112 -13.92 -2.72 -7.61
N GLU A 113 -15.11 -2.75 -8.20
CA GLU A 113 -16.11 -1.68 -7.99
C GLU A 113 -16.61 -1.61 -6.53
N GLU A 114 -16.62 -2.72 -5.81
CA GLU A 114 -17.01 -2.77 -4.39
C GLU A 114 -15.87 -2.36 -3.46
N ILE A 115 -14.63 -2.63 -3.86
CA ILE A 115 -13.43 -2.42 -3.05
C ILE A 115 -12.84 -1.02 -3.23
N ALA A 116 -12.88 -0.46 -4.45
CA ALA A 116 -12.15 0.74 -4.80
C ALA A 116 -12.68 1.99 -4.10
N LYS A 117 -13.96 2.03 -3.69
CA LYS A 117 -14.57 3.19 -3.00
C LYS A 117 -14.34 4.54 -3.72
N GLY A 118 -14.24 4.52 -5.05
CA GLY A 118 -13.97 5.70 -5.89
C GLY A 118 -12.50 5.91 -6.26
N GLU A 119 -11.57 5.12 -5.70
CA GLU A 119 -10.16 5.18 -6.04
C GLU A 119 -9.86 4.65 -7.44
N LEU A 120 -8.74 5.11 -8.00
CA LEU A 120 -8.27 4.64 -9.30
C LEU A 120 -7.77 3.20 -9.25
N PRO A 121 -7.79 2.48 -10.39
CA PRO A 121 -7.25 1.12 -10.47
C PRO A 121 -5.81 0.99 -9.98
N ASP A 122 -4.97 2.03 -10.12
CA ASP A 122 -3.57 2.03 -9.69
C ASP A 122 -3.34 2.57 -8.27
N HIS A 123 -4.40 2.86 -7.51
CA HIS A 123 -4.26 3.33 -6.13
C HIS A 123 -3.70 2.21 -5.23
N LEU A 124 -2.71 2.54 -4.38
CA LEU A 124 -1.95 1.55 -3.61
C LEU A 124 -2.83 0.66 -2.73
N THR A 125 -3.85 1.21 -2.08
CA THR A 125 -4.79 0.42 -1.25
C THR A 125 -5.50 -0.66 -2.08
N VAL A 126 -5.89 -0.35 -3.32
CA VAL A 126 -6.54 -1.29 -4.23
C VAL A 126 -5.56 -2.34 -4.71
N LEU A 127 -4.34 -1.92 -5.07
CA LEU A 127 -3.28 -2.83 -5.51
C LEU A 127 -2.90 -3.84 -4.42
N LEU A 128 -2.78 -3.40 -3.17
CA LEU A 128 -2.50 -4.29 -2.04
C LEU A 128 -3.62 -5.31 -1.81
N ARG A 129 -4.89 -4.88 -1.90
CA ARG A 129 -6.03 -5.81 -1.82
C ARG A 129 -6.04 -6.80 -2.98
N PHE A 130 -5.67 -6.37 -4.17
CA PHE A 130 -5.56 -7.26 -5.33
C PHE A 130 -4.41 -8.27 -5.17
N ILE A 131 -3.23 -7.84 -4.70
CA ILE A 131 -2.09 -8.74 -4.42
C ILE A 131 -2.50 -9.80 -3.40
N GLY A 132 -3.23 -9.41 -2.35
CA GLY A 132 -3.77 -10.33 -1.35
C GLY A 132 -4.92 -11.22 -1.85
N PHE A 133 -5.50 -10.91 -3.01
CA PHE A 133 -6.60 -11.68 -3.62
C PHE A 133 -6.10 -12.69 -4.66
N ILE A 134 -5.00 -12.40 -5.36
CA ILE A 134 -4.45 -13.30 -6.38
C ILE A 134 -3.90 -14.58 -5.73
N GLU A 135 -4.45 -15.72 -6.13
CA GLU A 135 -3.97 -17.05 -5.71
C GLU A 135 -2.70 -17.49 -6.47
N GLY A 136 -2.59 -17.14 -7.75
CA GLY A 136 -1.46 -17.53 -8.60
C GLY A 136 -0.16 -16.79 -8.27
N GLU A 137 0.82 -17.51 -7.72
CA GLU A 137 2.09 -16.91 -7.27
C GLU A 137 2.89 -16.25 -8.39
N ASP A 138 2.94 -16.85 -9.58
CA ASP A 138 3.66 -16.28 -10.73
C ASP A 138 3.04 -14.97 -11.19
N LEU A 139 1.71 -14.93 -11.33
CA LEU A 139 0.99 -13.71 -11.71
C LEU A 139 1.17 -12.61 -10.67
N ARG A 140 1.03 -12.96 -9.38
CA ARG A 140 1.24 -12.04 -8.25
C ARG A 140 2.64 -11.45 -8.30
N ARG A 141 3.67 -12.30 -8.43
CA ARG A 141 5.07 -11.89 -8.52
C ARG A 141 5.32 -10.99 -9.72
N ASP A 142 4.87 -11.39 -10.90
CA ASP A 142 5.13 -10.65 -12.14
C ASP A 142 4.46 -9.27 -12.09
N PHE A 143 3.26 -9.17 -11.54
CA PHE A 143 2.59 -7.90 -11.27
C PHE A 143 3.37 -7.03 -10.28
N MET A 144 3.78 -7.59 -9.14
CA MET A 144 4.56 -6.87 -8.14
C MET A 144 5.90 -6.37 -8.67
N LYS A 145 6.61 -7.22 -9.43
CA LYS A 145 7.95 -6.93 -9.97
C LYS A 145 7.92 -5.90 -11.11
N SER A 146 6.94 -5.99 -12.00
CA SER A 146 6.86 -5.11 -13.17
C SER A 146 6.31 -3.73 -12.85
N PHE A 147 5.52 -3.62 -11.77
CA PHE A 147 4.81 -2.39 -11.45
C PHE A 147 5.00 -1.93 -10.01
N VAL A 148 4.50 -2.72 -9.05
CA VAL A 148 4.27 -2.23 -7.68
C VAL A 148 5.57 -1.90 -6.95
N VAL A 149 6.59 -2.76 -7.02
CA VAL A 149 7.88 -2.53 -6.34
C VAL A 149 8.60 -1.28 -6.88
N VAL A 150 8.53 -1.03 -8.17
CA VAL A 150 9.17 0.14 -8.82
C VAL A 150 8.52 1.44 -8.34
N ALA A 151 7.20 1.46 -8.25
CA ALA A 151 6.46 2.61 -7.77
C ALA A 151 6.67 2.82 -6.26
N MET A 152 6.64 1.73 -5.47
CA MET A 152 6.90 1.78 -4.02
C MET A 152 8.31 2.25 -3.66
N GLU A 153 9.31 1.85 -4.43
CA GLU A 153 10.69 2.33 -4.23
C GLU A 153 10.78 3.85 -4.39
N LYS A 154 10.09 4.42 -5.39
CA LYS A 154 10.02 5.88 -5.61
C LYS A 154 9.27 6.58 -4.48
N LEU A 155 8.09 6.09 -4.10
CA LEU A 155 7.32 6.62 -2.97
C LEU A 155 8.14 6.59 -1.68
N ASN A 156 8.79 5.47 -1.36
CA ASN A 156 9.63 5.32 -0.17
C ASN A 156 10.83 6.29 -0.17
N ARG A 157 11.47 6.53 -1.32
CA ARG A 157 12.54 7.54 -1.43
C ARG A 157 12.05 8.96 -1.13
N ASN A 158 10.83 9.31 -1.51
CA ASN A 158 10.28 10.65 -1.29
C ASN A 158 10.04 10.96 0.20
N PHE A 159 10.03 9.95 1.07
CA PHE A 159 9.98 10.12 2.53
C PHE A 159 11.34 10.31 3.20
N GLN A 160 12.48 10.08 2.52
CA GLN A 160 13.80 10.07 3.18
C GLN A 160 14.18 11.40 3.86
N THR A 161 13.63 12.52 3.41
CA THR A 161 13.90 13.85 3.95
C THR A 161 12.77 14.40 4.82
N GLN A 162 11.66 13.66 4.99
CA GLN A 162 10.45 14.14 5.64
C GLN A 162 10.29 13.56 7.06
N LYS A 163 10.05 14.43 8.04
CA LYS A 163 9.56 14.00 9.36
C LYS A 163 8.06 13.76 9.27
N ASN A 164 7.66 12.53 8.97
CA ASN A 164 6.27 12.15 8.77
C ASN A 164 6.05 10.73 9.28
N ALA A 165 5.05 10.50 10.14
CA ALA A 165 4.78 9.18 10.72
C ALA A 165 4.57 8.10 9.63
N TYR A 166 3.90 8.45 8.52
CA TYR A 166 3.62 7.52 7.44
C TYR A 166 4.87 6.99 6.71
N ARG A 167 6.04 7.62 6.89
CA ARG A 167 7.31 7.10 6.35
C ARG A 167 7.58 5.66 6.82
N HIS A 168 7.19 5.35 8.05
CA HIS A 168 7.40 4.06 8.67
C HIS A 168 6.50 2.99 8.06
N LEU A 169 5.22 3.31 7.88
CA LEU A 169 4.26 2.42 7.20
C LEU A 169 4.70 2.15 5.75
N VAL A 170 5.05 3.21 5.01
CA VAL A 170 5.52 3.08 3.62
C VAL A 170 6.81 2.26 3.53
N GLY A 171 7.75 2.49 4.45
CA GLY A 171 8.99 1.71 4.54
C GLY A 171 8.74 0.23 4.81
N ALA A 172 7.83 -0.10 5.72
CA ALA A 172 7.43 -1.48 6.00
C ALA A 172 6.84 -2.17 4.77
N ILE A 173 5.91 -1.50 4.07
CA ILE A 173 5.26 -2.01 2.86
C ILE A 173 6.30 -2.25 1.75
N TYR A 174 7.19 -1.28 1.52
CA TYR A 174 8.23 -1.41 0.50
C TYR A 174 9.16 -2.61 0.77
N LYS A 175 9.59 -2.79 2.03
CA LYS A 175 10.46 -3.92 2.41
C LYS A 175 9.80 -5.27 2.18
N ILE A 176 8.52 -5.42 2.53
CA ILE A 176 7.77 -6.66 2.27
C ILE A 176 7.64 -6.91 0.76
N ILE A 177 7.25 -5.90 -0.01
CA ILE A 177 7.09 -6.04 -1.46
C ILE A 177 8.43 -6.37 -2.15
N ASP A 178 9.51 -5.68 -1.77
CA ASP A 178 10.85 -5.90 -2.32
C ASP A 178 11.37 -7.30 -2.00
N ARG A 179 11.13 -7.78 -0.77
CA ARG A 179 11.46 -9.15 -0.36
C ARG A 179 10.67 -10.19 -1.15
N ASP A 180 9.34 -10.06 -1.22
CA ASP A 180 8.47 -11.07 -1.84
C ASP A 180 8.70 -11.16 -3.36
N VAL A 181 9.21 -10.09 -3.98
CA VAL A 181 9.69 -10.11 -5.38
C VAL A 181 11.03 -10.85 -5.54
N LYS A 182 11.89 -10.87 -4.50
CA LYS A 182 13.26 -11.42 -4.55
C LYS A 182 13.38 -12.88 -4.05
N GLU A 183 12.55 -13.32 -3.10
CA GLU A 183 12.74 -14.60 -2.40
C GLU A 183 12.21 -15.85 -3.13
N VAL A 184 11.61 -15.73 -4.31
CA VAL A 184 11.11 -16.90 -5.04
C VAL A 184 12.26 -17.61 -5.78
N LYS A 185 12.64 -18.79 -5.28
CA LYS A 185 13.43 -19.81 -5.98
C LYS A 185 12.52 -20.90 -6.52
#